data_AF-A0A7J2VTW4-F1
#
_entry.id   AF-A0A7J2VTW4-F1
#
_cell.length_a   1.000
_cell.length_b   1.000
_cell.length_c   1.000
_cell.angle_alpha   90.00
_cell.angle_beta   90.00
_cell.angle_gamma   90.00
#
_symmetry.space_group_name_H-M   'P 1'
#
loop_
_entity.id
_entity.type
_entity.pdbx_description
1 polymer ?
#
loop_
_entity_poly.entity_id
_entity_poly.type
_entity_poly.pdbx_seq_one_letter_code
_entity_poly.pdbx_strand_id
1 'polypeptide(L)' 'MIRRTISIGCSGFPVDTTHIWEAIKFADVALYKAKELGRNKVVRFQREFWTSGEY' A
#
# COMPACT_ATOMS: atom_id res chain seq x y z
N MET A 1 23.42 -12.84 -14.46
CA MET A 1 23.14 -12.13 -13.20
C MET A 1 21.65 -11.79 -13.17
N ILE A 2 20.91 -12.20 -12.14
CA ILE A 2 19.46 -11.93 -12.03
C ILE A 2 19.26 -10.64 -11.25
N ARG A 3 18.57 -9.65 -11.85
CA ARG A 3 18.18 -8.41 -11.17
C ARG A 3 16.66 -8.41 -10.97
N ARG A 4 16.23 -8.36 -9.71
CA ARG A 4 14.82 -8.24 -9.34
C ARG A 4 14.62 -6.94 -8.57
N THR A 5 13.42 -6.41 -8.69
CA THR A 5 12.96 -5.24 -7.94
C THR A 5 11.69 -5.61 -7.19
N ILE A 6 11.41 -4.91 -6.10
CA ILE A 6 10.19 -5.06 -5.32
C ILE A 6 9.43 -3.75 -5.33
N SER A 7 8.11 -3.84 -5.27
CA SER A 7 7.24 -2.70 -4.99
C SER A 7 6.76 -2.86 -3.56
N ILE A 8 6.65 -1.76 -2.81
CA ILE A 8 6.33 -1.78 -1.39
C ILE A 8 5.19 -0.81 -1.13
N GLY A 9 4.17 -1.27 -0.40
CA GLY A 9 3.13 -0.42 0.17
C GLY A 9 3.34 -0.27 1.67
N CYS A 10 3.11 0.91 2.21
CA CYS A 10 3.34 1.21 3.63
C CYS A 10 2.15 1.96 4.23
N SER A 11 1.64 1.47 5.35
CA SER A 11 0.66 2.14 6.22
C SER A 11 1.24 2.28 7.63
N GLY A 12 0.62 3.12 8.45
CA GLY A 12 1.14 3.55 9.75
C GLY A 12 0.08 3.35 10.80
N PHE A 13 0.41 2.56 11.80
CA PHE A 13 -0.41 2.35 12.98
C PHE A 13 0.16 3.20 14.13
N PRO A 14 -0.66 3.97 14.88
CA PRO A 14 -2.11 4.13 14.76
C PRO A 14 -2.56 5.28 13.85
N VAL A 15 -1.65 5.88 13.06
CA VAL A 15 -1.89 7.12 12.30
C VAL A 15 -2.99 6.99 11.24
N ASP A 16 -2.97 5.91 10.47
CA ASP A 16 -3.91 5.69 9.38
C ASP A 16 -5.20 5.00 9.87
N THR A 17 -5.08 4.14 10.88
CA THR A 17 -6.18 3.40 11.55
C THR A 17 -5.74 2.89 12.93
N THR A 18 -6.70 2.71 13.82
CA THR A 18 -6.56 2.08 15.14
C THR A 18 -6.75 0.57 15.13
N HIS A 19 -7.04 -0.04 13.98
CA HIS A 19 -7.19 -1.49 13.82
C HIS A 19 -6.03 -2.07 13.00
N ILE A 20 -5.28 -3.00 13.59
CA ILE A 20 -4.10 -3.58 12.94
C ILE A 20 -4.41 -4.22 11.58
N TRP A 21 -5.56 -4.89 11.45
CA TRP A 21 -6.01 -5.52 10.22
C TRP A 21 -6.29 -4.52 9.11
N GLU A 22 -6.86 -3.36 9.47
CA GLU A 22 -7.07 -2.28 8.52
C GLU A 22 -5.73 -1.67 8.08
N ALA A 23 -4.76 -1.54 8.99
CA ALA A 23 -3.43 -1.05 8.63
C ALA A 23 -2.78 -1.97 7.60
N ILE A 24 -2.89 -3.30 7.77
CA ILE A 24 -2.38 -4.26 6.79
C ILE A 24 -3.10 -4.08 5.43
N LYS A 25 -4.43 -3.94 5.43
CA LYS A 25 -5.19 -3.67 4.19
C LYS A 25 -4.75 -2.38 3.50
N PHE A 26 -4.52 -1.32 4.26
CA PHE A 26 -4.03 -0.05 3.74
C PHE A 26 -2.65 -0.17 3.11
N ALA A 27 -1.75 -0.96 3.71
CA ALA A 27 -0.45 -1.24 3.13
C ALA A 27 -0.58 -2.05 1.83
N ASP A 28 -1.52 -2.99 1.74
CA ASP A 28 -1.80 -3.75 0.52
C ASP A 28 -2.37 -2.87 -0.61
N VAL A 29 -3.31 -1.97 -0.29
CA VAL A 29 -3.82 -0.97 -1.24
C VAL A 29 -2.68 -0.09 -1.77
N ALA A 30 -1.80 0.40 -0.89
CA ALA A 30 -0.64 1.18 -1.29
C ALA A 30 0.34 0.36 -2.16
N LEU A 31 0.50 -0.94 -1.88
CA LEU A 31 1.31 -1.85 -2.70
C LEU A 31 0.73 -2.00 -4.11
N TYR A 32 -0.60 -2.10 -4.22
CA TYR A 32 -1.27 -2.15 -5.51
C TYR A 32 -1.00 -0.87 -6.32
N LYS A 33 -1.11 0.30 -5.67
CA LYS A 33 -0.75 1.58 -6.28
C LYS A 33 0.72 1.67 -6.69
N ALA A 34 1.63 1.12 -5.89
CA ALA A 34 3.05 1.03 -6.28
C ALA A 34 3.25 0.22 -7.57
N LYS A 35 2.45 -0.84 -7.79
CA LYS A 35 2.49 -1.64 -9.02
C LYS A 35 1.91 -0.89 -10.23
N GLU A 36 0.80 -0.18 -10.06
CA GLU A 36 0.16 0.63 -11.11
C GLU A 36 1.06 1.80 -11.56
N LEU A 37 1.74 2.45 -10.63
CA LEU A 37 2.61 3.61 -10.89
C LEU A 37 3.99 3.24 -11.49
N GLY A 38 4.18 2.01 -11.96
CA GLY A 38 5.42 1.58 -12.65
C GLY A 38 6.39 0.74 -11.83
N ARG A 39 5.98 0.20 -10.66
CA ARG A 39 6.76 -0.72 -9.81
C ARG A 39 8.07 -0.11 -9.28
N ASN A 40 8.90 -0.95 -8.63
CA ASN A 40 10.24 -0.60 -8.10
C ASN A 40 10.25 0.69 -7.25
N LYS A 41 9.22 0.85 -6.41
CA LYS A 41 9.06 2.04 -5.56
C LYS A 41 8.30 1.70 -4.29
N VAL A 42 8.42 2.61 -3.33
CA VAL A 42 7.66 2.60 -2.08
C VAL A 42 6.53 3.62 -2.22
N VAL A 43 5.31 3.19 -1.92
CA VAL A 43 4.13 4.07 -1.86
C VAL A 43 3.58 4.04 -0.44
N ARG A 44 3.40 5.22 0.12
CA ARG A 44 2.73 5.42 1.41
C ARG A 44 1.23 5.44 1.17
N PHE A 45 0.46 4.77 2.01
CA PHE A 45 -0.99 4.84 1.98
C PHE A 45 -1.45 6.28 2.11
N GLN A 46 -2.42 6.65 1.27
CA GLN A 46 -3.15 7.90 1.34
C GLN A 46 -4.64 7.56 1.32
N ARG A 47 -5.45 8.34 2.04
CA ARG A 47 -6.88 8.03 2.21
C ARG A 47 -7.63 8.03 0.87
N GLU A 48 -7.12 8.73 -0.13
CA GLU A 48 -7.65 8.81 -1.49
C GLU A 48 -7.55 7.46 -2.23
N PHE A 49 -6.68 6.55 -1.79
CA PHE A 49 -6.57 5.21 -2.37
C PHE A 49 -7.69 4.28 -1.88
N TRP A 50 -8.39 4.66 -0.82
CA TRP A 50 -9.43 3.86 -0.21
C TRP A 50 -10.81 4.20 -0.77
N THR A 51 -11.18 3.54 -1.86
CA THR A 51 -12.54 3.61 -2.41
C THR A 51 -13.38 2.53 -1.73
N SER A 52 -14.41 2.92 -0.99
CA SER A 52 -15.25 2.06 -0.14
C SER A 52 -16.17 1.07 -0.89
N GLY A 53 -15.75 0.56 -2.06
CA GLY A 53 -16.63 -0.16 -2.98
C GLY A 53 -16.08 -1.38 -3.70
N GLU A 54 -14.82 -1.77 -3.51
CA GLU A 54 -14.28 -2.98 -4.17
C GLU A 54 -13.48 -3.84 -3.19
N TYR A 55 -14.20 -4.65 -2.41
CA TYR A 55 -13.68 -5.87 -1.77
C TYR A 55 -14.79 -6.91 -1.68
#